data_AF-A0A7T5UR57-F1
#
_entry.id   AF-A0A7T5UR57-F1
#
_cell.length_a   1.000
_cell.length_b   1.000
_cell.length_c   1.000
_cell.angle_alpha   90.00
_cell.angle_beta   90.00
_cell.angle_gamma   90.00
#
_symmetry.space_group_name_H-M   'P 1'
#
loop_
_entity.id
_entity.type
_entity.pdbx_description
1 polymer ?
#
loop_
_entity_poly.entity_id
_entity_poly.type
_entity_poly.pdbx_seq_one_letter_code
_entity_poly.pdbx_strand_id
1 'polypeptide(L)'
;MNVEKQVAKLIARIAENLPSMGRADRQRWIDDPVGLQEFLRGLIPHESDLLKFVESVAVEGADDRFVVDDRALEEADAYAESSFDRLFRGKVEEGIPRAELNVHELKKASVDGPILKELGDKNEICLFHFLKCLKGRRGWHFAYIRGYGGKLCVVGANRYDVDGCWRVEALSVGSPGGWFTCSRVVSGK
;
A
#
# COMPACT_ATOMS: atom_id res chain seq x y z
N MET A 1 -38.03 -18.74 -16.13
CA MET A 1 -37.15 -17.56 -16.35
C MET A 1 -36.52 -17.74 -17.73
N ASN A 2 -36.79 -16.86 -18.69
CA ASN A 2 -36.36 -17.05 -20.08
C ASN A 2 -34.86 -16.72 -20.21
N VAL A 3 -34.06 -17.74 -20.54
CA VAL A 3 -32.59 -17.66 -20.72
C VAL A 3 -32.22 -16.60 -21.76
N GLU A 4 -32.96 -16.49 -22.86
CA GLU A 4 -32.71 -15.50 -23.91
C GLU A 4 -32.85 -14.06 -23.39
N LYS A 5 -33.80 -13.82 -22.48
CA LYS A 5 -34.01 -12.51 -21.85
C LYS A 5 -32.88 -12.16 -20.88
N GLN A 6 -32.24 -13.15 -20.25
CA GLN A 6 -31.07 -12.93 -19.39
C GLN A 6 -29.81 -12.70 -20.22
N VAL A 7 -29.63 -13.45 -21.30
CA VAL A 7 -28.53 -13.26 -22.26
C VAL A 7 -28.60 -11.87 -22.87
N ALA A 8 -29.77 -11.42 -23.32
CA ALA A 8 -29.94 -10.07 -23.88
C ALA A 8 -29.60 -8.97 -22.87
N LYS A 9 -29.98 -9.12 -21.59
CA LYS A 9 -29.63 -8.18 -20.52
C LYS A 9 -28.13 -8.14 -20.24
N LEU A 10 -27.47 -9.29 -20.29
CA LEU A 10 -26.02 -9.39 -20.09
C LEU A 10 -25.28 -8.70 -21.24
N ILE A 11 -25.69 -8.94 -22.49
CA ILE A 11 -25.12 -8.30 -23.68
C ILE A 11 -25.26 -6.78 -23.62
N ALA A 12 -26.44 -6.27 -23.24
CA ALA A 12 -26.67 -4.83 -23.10
C ALA A 12 -25.74 -4.19 -22.06
N ARG A 13 -25.61 -4.80 -20.87
CA ARG A 13 -24.70 -4.32 -19.82
C ARG A 13 -23.24 -4.37 -20.23
N ILE A 14 -22.81 -5.39 -20.96
CA ILE A 14 -21.45 -5.46 -21.49
C ILE A 14 -21.24 -4.34 -22.51
N ALA A 15 -22.16 -4.15 -23.46
CA ALA A 15 -22.06 -3.10 -24.47
C ALA A 15 -22.02 -1.68 -23.89
N GLU A 16 -22.74 -1.43 -22.80
CA GLU A 16 -22.75 -0.13 -22.09
C GLU A 16 -21.45 0.17 -21.33
N ASN A 17 -20.71 -0.85 -20.90
CA ASN A 17 -19.50 -0.70 -20.08
C ASN A 17 -18.20 -0.97 -20.84
N LEU A 18 -18.28 -1.39 -22.11
CA LEU A 18 -17.10 -1.54 -22.94
C LEU A 18 -16.60 -0.18 -23.45
N PRO A 19 -15.28 0.04 -23.52
CA PRO A 19 -14.72 1.22 -24.18
C PRO A 19 -15.25 1.35 -25.61
N SER A 20 -15.30 2.56 -26.15
CA SER A 20 -15.58 2.80 -27.56
C SER A 20 -14.51 2.12 -28.43
N MET A 21 -14.81 0.92 -28.90
CA MET A 21 -13.83 0.06 -29.56
C MET A 21 -14.12 -0.10 -31.06
N GLY A 22 -13.04 -0.12 -31.85
CA GLY A 22 -13.10 -0.32 -33.28
C GLY A 22 -13.55 -1.74 -33.63
N ARG A 23 -13.99 -1.94 -34.88
CA ARG A 23 -14.39 -3.28 -35.36
C ARG A 23 -13.24 -4.28 -35.31
N ALA A 24 -11.99 -3.83 -35.52
CA ALA A 24 -10.79 -4.66 -35.46
C ALA A 24 -10.50 -5.18 -34.04
N ASP A 25 -10.65 -4.33 -33.02
CA ASP A 25 -10.42 -4.71 -31.63
C ASP A 25 -11.47 -5.72 -31.14
N ARG A 26 -12.73 -5.51 -31.55
CA ARG A 26 -13.81 -6.48 -31.28
C ARG A 26 -13.54 -7.83 -31.93
N GLN A 27 -13.06 -7.85 -33.17
CA GLN A 27 -12.71 -9.10 -33.85
C GLN A 27 -11.56 -9.81 -33.15
N ARG A 28 -10.54 -9.06 -32.73
CA ARG A 28 -9.39 -9.59 -31.97
C ARG A 28 -9.82 -10.29 -30.68
N TRP A 29 -10.83 -9.77 -29.97
CA TRP A 29 -11.36 -10.42 -28.77
C TRP A 29 -12.24 -11.64 -29.03
N ILE A 30 -12.90 -11.69 -30.19
CA ILE A 30 -13.64 -12.89 -30.62
C ILE A 30 -12.65 -14.01 -30.98
N ASP A 31 -11.55 -13.65 -31.64
CA ASP A 31 -10.53 -14.59 -32.09
C ASP A 31 -9.61 -15.05 -30.95
N ASP A 32 -9.48 -14.25 -29.88
CA ASP A 32 -8.69 -14.54 -28.69
C ASP A 32 -9.54 -14.46 -27.39
N PRO A 33 -10.28 -15.53 -27.07
CA PRO A 33 -11.10 -15.57 -25.86
C PRO A 33 -10.28 -15.52 -24.56
N VAL A 34 -8.99 -15.89 -24.58
CA VAL A 34 -8.10 -15.78 -23.42
C VAL A 34 -7.73 -14.32 -23.18
N GLY A 35 -7.36 -13.59 -24.24
CA GLY A 35 -7.10 -12.15 -24.17
C GLY A 35 -8.31 -11.35 -23.72
N LEU A 36 -9.52 -11.73 -24.16
CA LEU A 36 -10.77 -11.15 -23.64
C LEU A 36 -10.96 -11.44 -22.15
N GLN A 37 -10.67 -12.66 -21.70
CA GLN A 37 -10.78 -13.03 -20.28
C GLN A 37 -9.80 -12.22 -19.40
N GLU A 38 -8.56 -12.03 -19.84
CA GLU A 38 -7.58 -11.18 -19.13
C GLU A 38 -8.03 -9.72 -19.08
N PHE A 39 -8.54 -9.18 -20.20
CA PHE A 39 -9.09 -7.84 -20.25
C PHE A 39 -10.27 -7.65 -19.27
N LEU A 40 -11.24 -8.58 -19.30
CA LEU A 40 -12.39 -8.55 -18.39
C LEU A 40 -11.96 -8.71 -16.93
N ARG A 41 -10.94 -9.52 -16.65
CA ARG A 41 -10.36 -9.65 -15.30
C ARG A 41 -9.74 -8.34 -14.82
N GLY A 42 -9.14 -7.56 -15.72
CA GLY A 42 -8.66 -6.21 -15.42
C GLY A 42 -9.76 -5.17 -15.20
N LEU A 43 -10.98 -5.41 -15.71
CA LEU A 43 -12.13 -4.52 -15.52
C LEU A 43 -12.91 -4.78 -14.23
N ILE A 44 -12.87 -6.00 -13.70
CA ILE A 44 -13.46 -6.32 -12.40
C ILE A 44 -12.45 -5.89 -11.34
N PRO A 45 -12.77 -4.91 -10.48
CA PRO A 45 -11.92 -4.62 -9.33
C PRO A 45 -11.79 -5.91 -8.54
N HIS A 46 -10.58 -6.48 -8.46
CA HIS A 46 -10.35 -7.61 -7.60
C HIS A 46 -10.49 -7.09 -6.17
N GLU A 47 -11.65 -7.31 -5.58
CA GLU A 47 -11.84 -6.99 -4.17
C GLU A 47 -10.99 -7.98 -3.40
N SER A 48 -9.87 -7.48 -2.89
CA SER A 48 -8.95 -8.33 -2.15
C SER A 48 -9.60 -8.87 -0.87
N ASP A 49 -9.31 -10.14 -0.60
CA ASP A 49 -9.71 -10.82 0.63
C ASP A 49 -8.84 -10.43 1.84
N LEU A 50 -7.76 -9.67 1.64
CA LEU A 50 -6.78 -9.32 2.67
C LEU A 50 -6.63 -7.80 2.86
N LEU A 51 -6.43 -7.02 1.80
CA LEU A 51 -6.30 -5.57 1.89
C LEU A 51 -7.55 -4.84 1.40
N LYS A 52 -8.07 -3.95 2.22
CA LYS A 52 -9.13 -3.00 1.86
C LYS A 52 -8.50 -1.65 1.61
N PHE A 53 -8.62 -1.11 0.40
CA PHE A 53 -8.22 0.26 0.12
C PHE A 53 -8.99 1.25 1.02
N VAL A 54 -8.26 2.17 1.64
CA VAL A 54 -8.82 3.22 2.50
C VAL A 54 -8.77 4.56 1.79
N GLU A 55 -7.58 4.96 1.35
CA GLU A 55 -7.34 6.27 0.74
C GLU A 55 -5.98 6.34 0.02
N SER A 56 -5.82 7.38 -0.79
CA SER A 56 -4.53 7.80 -1.35
C SER A 56 -4.09 9.11 -0.70
N VAL A 57 -2.79 9.24 -0.43
CA VAL A 57 -2.17 10.36 0.29
C VAL A 57 -1.05 10.92 -0.55
N ALA A 58 -1.15 12.18 -0.97
CA ALA A 58 -0.03 12.91 -1.54
C ALA A 58 0.91 13.34 -0.41
N VAL A 59 2.19 12.98 -0.52
CA VAL A 59 3.25 13.42 0.40
C VAL A 59 4.29 14.21 -0.37
N GLU A 60 4.74 15.31 0.24
CA GLU A 60 5.83 16.12 -0.29
C GLU A 60 7.13 15.30 -0.35
N GLY A 61 8.06 15.78 -1.18
CA GLY A 61 9.43 15.28 -1.20
C GLY A 61 10.33 16.01 -0.20
N ALA A 62 11.61 15.70 -0.25
CA ALA A 62 12.67 16.47 0.40
C ALA A 62 13.79 16.71 -0.61
N ASP A 63 14.04 17.99 -0.93
CA ASP A 63 14.94 18.41 -2.01
C ASP A 63 16.42 18.12 -1.69
N ASP A 64 16.80 18.20 -0.40
CA ASP A 64 18.19 18.01 0.03
C ASP A 64 18.41 16.61 0.59
N ARG A 65 18.15 16.47 1.90
CA ARG A 65 18.61 15.34 2.69
C ARG A 65 17.71 15.17 3.90
N PHE A 66 17.17 13.98 4.06
CA PHE A 66 16.48 13.56 5.27
C PHE A 66 17.43 12.71 6.12
N VAL A 67 17.64 13.12 7.38
CA VAL A 67 18.46 12.37 8.35
C VAL A 67 17.55 11.91 9.46
N VAL A 68 17.61 10.63 9.81
CA VAL A 68 16.86 10.08 10.93
C VAL A 68 17.59 10.41 12.23
N ASP A 69 17.26 11.56 12.81
CA ASP A 69 17.73 12.03 14.12
C ASP A 69 16.56 12.39 15.04
N ASP A 70 16.85 12.88 16.25
CA ASP A 70 15.82 13.26 17.22
C ASP A 70 14.90 14.36 16.67
N ARG A 71 15.45 15.29 15.88
CA ARG A 71 14.68 16.38 15.30
C ARG A 71 13.69 15.86 14.27
N ALA A 72 14.11 14.94 13.40
CA ALA A 72 13.24 14.30 12.43
C ALA A 72 12.08 13.54 13.09
N LEU A 73 12.36 12.85 14.21
CA LEU A 73 11.34 12.13 14.99
C LEU A 73 10.40 13.09 15.71
N GLU A 74 10.92 14.17 16.31
CA GLU A 74 10.12 15.22 16.95
C GLU A 74 9.19 15.92 15.94
N GLU A 75 9.69 16.28 14.76
CA GLU A 75 8.88 16.87 13.69
C GLU A 75 7.77 15.93 13.16
N ALA A 76 7.94 14.62 13.35
CA ALA A 76 6.96 13.59 13.04
C ALA A 76 6.04 13.25 14.24
N ASP A 77 6.24 13.88 15.40
CA ASP A 77 5.56 13.56 16.65
C ASP A 77 5.71 12.06 16.98
N ALA A 78 6.95 11.57 16.87
CA ALA A 78 7.32 10.17 16.98
C ALA A 78 8.41 9.93 18.03
N TYR A 79 8.30 8.81 18.72
CA TYR A 79 9.24 8.25 19.67
C TYR A 79 9.76 6.92 19.12
N ALA A 80 11.07 6.79 18.95
CA ALA A 80 11.69 5.58 18.43
C ALA A 80 11.91 4.54 19.55
N GLU A 81 11.43 3.33 19.31
CA GLU A 81 11.78 2.16 20.10
C GLU A 81 13.20 1.69 19.75
N SER A 82 13.84 0.95 20.66
CA SER A 82 15.22 0.46 20.49
C SER A 82 15.47 -0.32 19.19
N SER A 83 14.45 -1.01 18.67
CA SER A 83 14.52 -1.77 17.42
C SER A 83 14.60 -0.86 16.20
N PHE A 84 13.87 0.26 16.22
CA PHE A 84 13.91 1.30 15.19
C PHE A 84 15.25 2.00 15.20
N ASP A 85 15.70 2.46 16.37
CA ASP A 85 16.98 3.16 16.50
C ASP A 85 18.13 2.33 15.94
N ARG A 86 18.18 1.03 16.29
CA ARG A 86 19.22 0.13 15.79
C ARG A 86 19.26 0.03 14.25
N LEU A 87 18.12 0.13 13.57
CA LEU A 87 18.01 -0.13 12.13
C LEU A 87 17.98 1.13 11.27
N PHE A 88 17.64 2.28 11.86
CA PHE A 88 17.38 3.51 11.13
C PHE A 88 18.05 4.75 11.71
N ARG A 89 18.51 4.77 12.97
CA ARG A 89 19.10 5.97 13.57
C ARG A 89 20.35 6.41 12.81
N GLY A 90 20.36 7.65 12.33
CA GLY A 90 21.42 8.22 11.50
C GLY A 90 21.33 7.85 10.02
N LYS A 91 20.29 7.12 9.58
CA LYS A 91 20.07 6.82 8.16
C LYS A 91 19.86 8.14 7.43
N VAL A 92 20.43 8.22 6.23
CA VAL A 92 20.28 9.35 5.33
C VAL A 92 19.49 8.89 4.10
N GLU A 93 18.45 9.64 3.75
CA GLU A 93 17.71 9.51 2.48
C GLU A 93 17.91 10.81 1.69
N GLU A 94 18.36 10.71 0.44
CA GLU A 94 18.68 11.85 -0.42
C GLU A 94 17.78 11.86 -1.65
N GLY A 95 17.48 13.05 -2.17
CA GLY A 95 16.70 13.22 -3.39
C GLY A 95 15.32 12.57 -3.33
N ILE A 96 14.60 12.77 -2.22
CA ILE A 96 13.31 12.11 -1.98
C ILE A 96 12.24 12.83 -2.83
N PRO A 97 11.67 12.21 -3.88
CA PRO A 97 10.67 12.86 -4.70
C PRO A 97 9.34 12.99 -3.94
N ARG A 98 8.44 13.83 -4.47
CA ARG A 98 7.02 13.77 -4.10
C ARG A 98 6.48 12.38 -4.44
N ALA A 99 5.58 11.86 -3.61
CA ALA A 99 4.98 10.56 -3.82
C ALA A 99 3.47 10.59 -3.56
N GLU A 100 2.75 9.71 -4.24
CA GLU A 100 1.38 9.35 -3.88
C GLU A 100 1.42 7.97 -3.22
N LEU A 101 0.89 7.87 -2.01
CA LEU A 101 0.88 6.66 -1.21
C LEU A 101 -0.53 6.10 -1.15
N ASN A 102 -0.67 4.78 -1.09
CA ASN A 102 -1.93 4.12 -0.78
C ASN A 102 -1.91 3.58 0.64
N VAL A 103 -3.01 3.81 1.36
CA VAL A 103 -3.28 3.22 2.67
C VAL A 103 -4.30 2.11 2.49
N HIS A 104 -3.93 0.90 2.92
CA HIS A 104 -4.82 -0.23 2.94
C HIS A 104 -4.99 -0.75 4.37
N GLU A 105 -6.20 -1.17 4.71
CA GLU A 105 -6.53 -1.79 6.00
C GLU A 105 -6.60 -3.31 5.84
N LEU A 106 -6.00 -4.04 6.78
CA LEU A 106 -6.09 -5.50 6.82
C LEU A 106 -7.50 -5.94 7.23
N LYS A 107 -8.16 -6.69 6.33
CA LYS A 107 -9.45 -7.35 6.58
C LYS A 107 -9.34 -8.52 7.56
N LYS A 108 -8.14 -9.09 7.71
CA LYS A 108 -7.81 -10.20 8.62
C LYS A 108 -6.34 -10.13 9.02
N ALA A 109 -6.00 -10.73 10.15
CA ALA A 109 -4.62 -10.82 10.58
C ALA A 109 -3.74 -11.56 9.55
N SER A 110 -2.52 -11.08 9.32
CA SER A 110 -1.60 -11.66 8.33
C SER A 110 -0.14 -11.36 8.65
N VAL A 111 0.74 -12.28 8.26
CA VAL A 111 2.20 -12.04 8.21
C VAL A 111 2.56 -11.29 6.93
N ASP A 112 3.83 -10.88 6.80
CA ASP A 112 4.29 -10.04 5.70
C ASP A 112 4.15 -10.67 4.30
N GLY A 113 4.39 -11.98 4.17
CA GLY A 113 4.43 -12.65 2.86
C GLY A 113 3.16 -12.44 2.01
N PRO A 114 1.96 -12.76 2.51
CA PRO A 114 0.72 -12.48 1.81
C PRO A 114 0.47 -11.00 1.51
N ILE A 115 0.86 -10.10 2.43
CA ILE A 115 0.69 -8.64 2.25
C ILE A 115 1.59 -8.15 1.11
N LEU A 116 2.87 -8.49 1.14
CA LEU A 116 3.84 -8.16 0.09
C LEU A 116 3.42 -8.69 -1.27
N LYS A 117 2.89 -9.92 -1.32
CA LYS A 117 2.38 -10.52 -2.56
C LYS A 117 1.27 -9.70 -3.17
N GLU A 118 0.41 -9.11 -2.35
CA GLU A 118 -0.71 -8.30 -2.81
C GLU A 118 -0.31 -6.88 -3.20
N LEU A 119 0.61 -6.28 -2.46
CA LEU A 119 1.17 -4.96 -2.79
C LEU A 119 2.01 -4.98 -4.06
N GLY A 120 2.55 -6.13 -4.45
CA GLY A 120 3.39 -6.29 -5.64
C GLY A 120 4.63 -5.40 -5.56
N ASP A 121 5.00 -4.77 -6.68
CA ASP A 121 6.21 -3.94 -6.80
C ASP A 121 6.13 -2.59 -6.05
N LYS A 122 4.95 -2.24 -5.52
CA LYS A 122 4.68 -0.97 -4.83
C LYS A 122 4.82 -1.09 -3.31
N ASN A 123 5.38 -2.19 -2.84
CA ASN A 123 5.47 -2.51 -1.42
C ASN A 123 6.44 -1.63 -0.63
N GLU A 124 7.45 -1.06 -1.28
CA GLU A 124 8.55 -0.33 -0.64
C GLU A 124 8.36 1.18 -0.75
N ILE A 125 8.51 1.89 0.38
CA ILE A 125 8.50 3.37 0.44
C ILE A 125 9.69 3.90 1.25
N CYS A 126 9.95 5.20 1.15
CA CYS A 126 10.97 5.87 1.96
C CYS A 126 10.46 6.11 3.40
N LEU A 127 11.38 6.13 4.37
CA LEU A 127 11.04 6.43 5.77
C LEU A 127 10.45 7.82 5.92
N PHE A 128 10.99 8.79 5.19
CA PHE A 128 10.46 10.15 5.15
C PHE A 128 8.96 10.18 4.81
N HIS A 129 8.57 9.50 3.74
CA HIS A 129 7.18 9.42 3.28
C HIS A 129 6.27 8.77 4.33
N PHE A 130 6.73 7.69 4.96
CA PHE A 130 5.98 7.03 6.02
C PHE A 130 5.70 7.97 7.19
N LEU A 131 6.73 8.64 7.72
CA LEU A 131 6.58 9.59 8.84
C LEU A 131 5.67 10.78 8.49
N LYS A 132 5.75 11.31 7.26
CA LYS A 132 4.81 12.34 6.78
C LYS A 132 3.38 11.81 6.71
N CYS A 133 3.20 10.58 6.25
CA CYS A 133 1.88 9.95 6.15
C CYS A 133 1.21 9.79 7.52
N LEU A 134 1.97 9.56 8.60
CA LEU A 134 1.43 9.36 9.96
C LEU A 134 0.81 10.62 10.59
N LYS A 135 1.08 11.82 10.07
CA LYS A 135 0.60 13.08 10.66
C LYS A 135 -0.93 13.13 10.69
N GLY A 136 -1.50 13.35 11.89
CA GLY A 136 -2.94 13.45 12.10
C GLY A 136 -3.71 12.12 12.05
N ARG A 137 -3.02 10.97 11.94
CA ARG A 137 -3.65 9.64 11.89
C ARG A 137 -3.72 8.96 13.27
N ARG A 138 -4.48 7.88 13.36
CA ARG A 138 -4.65 7.05 14.57
C ARG A 138 -4.66 5.56 14.25
N GLY A 139 -4.33 4.75 15.25
CA GLY A 139 -4.26 3.30 15.13
C GLY A 139 -2.96 2.79 14.50
N TRP A 140 -2.85 1.48 14.35
CA TRP A 140 -1.65 0.82 13.85
C TRP A 140 -1.43 1.07 12.36
N HIS A 141 -0.26 1.60 12.02
CA HIS A 141 0.22 1.74 10.66
C HIS A 141 1.56 1.04 10.51
N PHE A 142 1.86 0.52 9.33
CA PHE A 142 3.16 -0.02 9.02
C PHE A 142 3.51 0.14 7.54
N ALA A 143 4.79 0.04 7.22
CA ALA A 143 5.29 0.09 5.85
C ALA A 143 6.56 -0.73 5.70
N TYR A 144 6.88 -1.13 4.46
CA TYR A 144 8.13 -1.80 4.15
C TYR A 144 9.16 -0.79 3.66
N ILE A 145 10.31 -0.74 4.35
CA ILE A 145 11.30 0.32 4.22
C ILE A 145 12.70 -0.28 4.34
N ARG A 146 13.63 0.14 3.48
CA ARG A 146 15.03 -0.31 3.58
C ARG A 146 15.76 0.36 4.73
N GLY A 147 16.17 -0.44 5.71
CA GLY A 147 17.08 -0.02 6.78
C GLY A 147 18.53 0.03 6.31
N TYR A 148 19.45 0.05 7.27
CA TYR A 148 20.89 -0.06 6.99
C TYR A 148 21.25 -1.34 6.21
N GLY A 149 22.26 -1.22 5.33
CA GLY A 149 22.70 -2.32 4.47
C GLY A 149 21.72 -2.71 3.37
N GLY A 150 20.71 -1.87 3.09
CA GLY A 150 19.72 -2.11 2.04
C GLY A 150 18.73 -3.24 2.37
N LYS A 151 18.71 -3.74 3.61
CA LYS A 151 17.80 -4.80 4.05
C LYS A 151 16.38 -4.24 4.18
N LEU A 152 15.41 -4.93 3.57
CA LEU A 152 14.00 -4.61 3.73
C LEU A 152 13.56 -4.94 5.16
N CYS A 153 13.01 -3.94 5.84
CA CYS A 153 12.45 -4.02 7.17
C CYS A 153 10.97 -3.64 7.11
N VAL A 154 10.22 -4.05 8.11
CA VAL A 154 8.89 -3.51 8.36
C VAL A 154 8.99 -2.48 9.49
N VAL A 155 8.46 -1.29 9.27
CA VAL A 155 8.41 -0.21 10.25
C VAL A 155 6.98 -0.08 10.71
N GLY A 156 6.73 -0.37 11.98
CA GLY A 156 5.43 -0.24 12.63
C GLY A 156 5.32 1.06 13.40
N ALA A 157 4.12 1.63 13.43
CA ALA A 157 3.81 2.83 14.19
C ALA A 157 2.44 2.70 14.85
N ASN A 158 2.36 2.99 16.14
CA ASN A 158 1.11 3.11 16.86
C ASN A 158 1.04 4.42 17.63
N ARG A 159 -0.15 4.99 17.72
CA ARG A 159 -0.42 6.18 18.53
C ARG A 159 -1.45 5.83 19.58
N TYR A 160 -1.03 5.78 20.84
CA TYR A 160 -1.94 5.63 21.97
C TYR A 160 -2.44 7.00 22.39
N ASP A 161 -3.72 7.08 22.79
CA ASP A 161 -4.35 8.34 23.21
C ASP A 161 -3.70 8.95 24.47
N VAL A 162 -2.91 8.18 25.22
CA VAL A 162 -2.32 8.58 26.51
C VAL A 162 -0.99 9.32 26.35
N ASP A 163 -0.11 8.89 25.43
CA ASP A 163 1.24 9.44 25.30
C ASP A 163 1.32 10.59 24.30
N GLY A 164 0.25 10.85 23.56
CA GLY A 164 0.15 11.94 22.60
C GLY A 164 0.99 11.75 21.33
N CYS A 165 2.04 10.94 21.32
CA CYS A 165 2.97 10.73 20.20
C CYS A 165 2.88 9.32 19.59
N TRP A 166 3.43 9.16 18.38
CA TRP A 166 3.64 7.87 17.74
C TRP A 166 4.78 7.11 18.40
N ARG A 167 4.61 5.83 18.75
CA ARG A 167 5.76 4.96 19.00
C ARG A 167 6.06 4.22 17.70
N VAL A 168 7.33 4.27 17.27
CA VAL A 168 7.79 3.64 16.03
C VAL A 168 8.78 2.53 16.33
N GLU A 169 8.56 1.37 15.75
CA GLU A 169 9.41 0.19 15.89
C GLU A 169 9.81 -0.35 14.52
N ALA A 170 10.90 -1.12 14.47
CA ALA A 170 11.33 -1.77 13.24
C ALA A 170 11.65 -3.24 13.46
N LEU A 171 11.11 -4.09 12.59
CA LEU A 171 11.35 -5.53 12.59
C LEU A 171 11.89 -5.95 11.22
N SER A 172 12.62 -7.08 11.19
CA SER A 172 12.96 -7.70 9.90
C SER A 172 11.69 -8.30 9.28
N VAL A 173 11.55 -8.16 7.96
CA VAL A 173 10.47 -8.82 7.21
C VAL A 173 10.53 -10.33 7.43
N GLY A 174 9.37 -10.96 7.66
CA GLY A 174 9.26 -12.38 7.95
C GLY A 174 9.40 -12.73 9.44
N SER A 175 9.40 -11.72 10.32
CA SER A 175 9.19 -11.95 11.76
C SER A 175 7.87 -12.72 11.97
N PRO A 176 7.82 -13.71 12.88
CA PRO A 176 6.62 -14.51 13.10
C PRO A 176 5.46 -13.71 13.70
N GLY A 177 5.75 -12.54 14.29
CA GLY A 177 4.73 -11.59 14.74
C GLY A 177 4.05 -10.94 13.54
N GLY A 178 2.89 -11.46 13.17
CA GLY A 178 2.06 -10.88 12.12
C GLY A 178 1.34 -9.60 12.56
N TRP A 179 0.59 -9.02 11.63
CA TRP A 179 -0.23 -7.84 11.82
C TRP A 179 -1.66 -8.23 12.18
N PHE A 180 -2.30 -7.46 13.04
CA PHE A 180 -3.67 -7.69 13.43
C PHE A 180 -4.65 -7.19 12.36
N THR A 181 -5.89 -7.64 12.45
CA THR A 181 -6.99 -7.03 11.70
C THR A 181 -7.07 -5.53 12.01
N CYS A 182 -7.47 -4.73 11.04
CA CYS A 182 -7.54 -3.26 11.12
C CYS A 182 -6.19 -2.53 11.21
N SER A 183 -5.05 -3.23 11.25
CA SER A 183 -3.76 -2.58 11.02
C SER A 183 -3.67 -2.10 9.57
N ARG A 184 -2.99 -0.97 9.35
CA ARG A 184 -2.94 -0.32 8.04
C ARG A 184 -1.55 -0.37 7.43
N VAL A 185 -1.45 -0.87 6.21
CA VAL A 185 -0.21 -0.84 5.44
C VAL A 185 -0.17 0.40 4.54
N VAL A 186 0.96 1.08 4.55
CA VAL A 186 1.25 2.21 3.65
C VAL A 186 2.20 1.72 2.57
N SER A 187 1.86 2.03 1.31
CA SER A 187 2.53 1.54 0.11
C SER A 187 2.62 2.65 -0.93
N GLY A 188 3.49 2.51 -1.93
CA GLY A 188 3.50 3.39 -3.10
C GLY A 188 2.22 3.21 -3.92
N LYS A 189 1.86 4.22 -4.71
CA LYS A 189 0.73 4.11 -5.64
C LYS A 189 1.05 3.39 -6.94
#